data_AF-A0A428UBG5-F1
#
_entry.id   AF-A0A428UBG5-F1
#
_cell.length_a   1.000
_cell.length_b   1.000
_cell.length_c   1.000
_cell.angle_alpha   90.00
_cell.angle_beta   90.00
_cell.angle_gamma   90.00
#
_symmetry.space_group_name_H-M   'P 1'
#
loop_
_entity.id
_entity.type
_entity.pdbx_description
1 polymer ?
#
loop_
_entity_poly.entity_id
_entity_poly.type
_entity_poly.pdbx_seq_one_letter_code
_entity_poly.pdbx_strand_id
1 'polypeptide(L)'
;MSNAAEIPRFVVDLSQPPEERYAHIVPHFRGSDISCNINTVFNDLLKELLGQSFGKFMASVSPRILRRVYMPEENAELVGISKAMDVPMHALVAFNVLLDILLGCTSGGVRTLNLADAPDQQSSRMLHFRTLDWGMDLLRQIIVELDFVRKPGGPVIATTVTYLGYVGVLTGVRKGLSMGLNFRPYHCRDTLRQRLSFRIHQVKVILGQRRSISSVLRGFLLDPTPEEDSSSHQEPDTDATVSEIQDSHMQDILKTLSTSRSTAAYLVFCTPERVYVVEKDDRKSFVRDSDNFLTAFNHDCQDEKRSHQTPTSRCRPSLRK
;
A
#
# COMPACT_ATOMS: atom_id res chain seq x y z
N MET A 1 17.91 4.79 24.34
CA MET A 1 17.18 4.86 23.04
C MET A 1 18.06 4.16 22.03
N SER A 2 17.71 2.93 21.66
CA SER A 2 18.45 2.15 20.65
C SER A 2 18.53 2.95 19.36
N ASN A 3 19.73 3.15 18.81
CA ASN A 3 19.91 3.67 17.45
C ASN A 3 19.04 2.82 16.52
N ALA A 4 17.92 3.38 16.05
CA ALA A 4 17.17 2.75 14.97
C ALA A 4 18.12 2.70 13.78
N ALA A 5 18.41 1.49 13.29
CA ALA A 5 19.19 1.35 12.07
C ALA A 5 18.47 2.14 10.96
N GLU A 6 19.21 3.03 10.30
CA GLU A 6 18.68 3.83 9.20
C GLU A 6 18.23 2.91 8.07
N ILE A 7 17.02 3.15 7.54
CA ILE A 7 16.47 2.35 6.45
C ILE A 7 17.27 2.67 5.18
N PRO A 8 17.81 1.67 4.47
CA PRO A 8 18.59 1.92 3.26
C PRO A 8 17.70 2.49 2.15
N ARG A 9 18.19 3.55 1.50
CA ARG A 9 17.50 4.29 0.45
C ARG A 9 18.11 4.01 -0.92
N PHE A 10 17.27 3.78 -1.93
CA PHE A 10 17.68 3.50 -3.30
C PHE A 10 16.83 4.27 -4.31
N VAL A 11 17.37 4.44 -5.52
CA VAL A 11 16.68 5.12 -6.62
C VAL A 11 16.22 4.10 -7.66
N VAL A 12 14.94 4.15 -8.01
CA VAL A 12 14.32 3.34 -9.06
C VAL A 12 14.06 4.23 -10.28
N ASP A 13 14.81 3.99 -11.35
CA ASP A 13 14.67 4.72 -12.60
C ASP A 13 13.62 4.08 -13.51
N LEU A 14 12.48 4.76 -13.67
CA LEU A 14 11.35 4.28 -14.46
C LEU A 14 11.62 4.27 -15.96
N SER A 15 12.66 4.95 -16.45
CA SER A 15 13.07 4.89 -17.87
C SER A 15 13.75 3.58 -18.24
N GLN A 16 14.27 2.84 -17.26
CA GLN A 16 14.88 1.53 -17.49
C GLN A 16 13.81 0.46 -17.77
N PRO A 17 14.17 -0.61 -18.52
CA PRO A 17 13.34 -1.80 -18.65
C PRO A 17 12.90 -2.30 -17.26
N PRO A 18 11.60 -2.60 -17.05
CA PRO A 18 11.10 -2.96 -15.72
C PRO A 18 11.86 -4.11 -15.05
N GLU A 19 12.31 -5.10 -15.82
CA GLU A 19 13.12 -6.23 -15.36
C GLU A 19 14.49 -5.83 -14.77
N GLU A 20 15.01 -4.66 -15.12
CA GLU A 20 16.37 -4.22 -14.76
C GLU A 20 16.39 -3.19 -13.62
N ARG A 21 15.24 -2.55 -13.34
CA ARG A 21 15.11 -1.43 -12.40
C ARG A 21 15.67 -1.69 -10.99
N TYR A 22 15.60 -2.94 -10.52
CA TYR A 22 16.04 -3.33 -9.17
C TYR A 22 17.38 -4.09 -9.18
N ALA A 23 17.99 -4.31 -10.34
CA ALA A 23 19.19 -5.14 -10.48
C ALA A 23 20.38 -4.59 -9.66
N HIS A 24 20.46 -3.27 -9.50
CA HIS A 24 21.49 -2.61 -8.70
C HIS A 24 21.20 -2.64 -7.19
N ILE A 25 19.94 -2.84 -6.79
CA ILE A 25 19.51 -2.86 -5.37
C ILE A 25 19.73 -4.24 -4.77
N VAL A 26 19.34 -5.29 -5.50
CA VAL A 26 19.37 -6.68 -5.02
C VAL A 26 20.73 -7.14 -4.44
N PRO A 27 21.89 -6.81 -5.04
CA PRO A 27 23.20 -7.19 -4.51
C PRO A 27 23.45 -6.75 -3.06
N HIS A 28 22.86 -5.63 -2.62
CA HIS A 28 22.99 -5.14 -1.25
C HIS A 28 22.33 -6.08 -0.21
N PHE A 29 21.44 -6.97 -0.65
CA PHE A 29 20.68 -7.89 0.20
C PHE A 29 21.08 -9.36 0.00
N ARG A 30 21.98 -9.66 -0.95
CA ARG A 30 22.45 -11.01 -1.27
C ARG A 30 23.37 -11.63 -0.20
N GLY A 31 23.95 -10.84 0.70
CA GLY A 31 24.90 -11.30 1.74
C GLY A 31 24.29 -11.57 3.13
N SER A 32 23.03 -11.21 3.31
CA SER A 32 22.21 -11.56 4.49
C SER A 32 21.35 -12.77 4.15
N ASP A 33 20.97 -13.62 5.11
CA ASP A 33 20.14 -14.84 4.96
C ASP A 33 18.74 -14.66 4.30
N ILE A 34 18.49 -13.50 3.68
CA ILE A 34 17.25 -12.95 3.14
C ILE A 34 16.70 -13.69 1.93
N SER A 35 17.54 -14.17 1.01
CA SER A 35 17.09 -14.93 -0.17
C SER A 35 16.42 -16.26 0.25
N CYS A 36 16.85 -16.87 1.35
CA CYS A 36 16.17 -18.00 1.97
C CYS A 36 14.86 -17.61 2.69
N ASN A 37 14.69 -16.35 3.09
CA ASN A 37 13.62 -15.95 3.99
C ASN A 37 12.27 -15.71 3.30
N ILE A 38 12.19 -15.15 2.08
CA ILE A 38 10.86 -14.91 1.46
C ILE A 38 10.11 -16.22 1.20
N ASN A 39 10.80 -17.24 0.69
CA ASN A 39 10.19 -18.55 0.46
C ASN A 39 9.85 -19.26 1.78
N THR A 40 10.71 -19.13 2.80
CA THR A 40 10.43 -19.67 4.14
C THR A 40 9.21 -18.99 4.77
N VAL A 41 9.16 -17.65 4.71
CA VAL A 41 8.04 -16.81 5.15
C VAL A 41 6.75 -17.25 4.47
N PHE A 42 6.77 -17.46 3.16
CA PHE A 42 5.62 -17.95 2.41
C PHE A 42 5.15 -19.33 2.89
N ASN A 43 6.08 -20.29 3.06
CA ASN A 43 5.75 -21.64 3.49
C ASN A 43 5.23 -21.67 4.94
N ASP A 44 5.79 -20.86 5.82
CA ASP A 44 5.36 -20.79 7.22
C ASP A 44 4.00 -20.11 7.35
N LEU A 45 3.77 -19.04 6.58
CA LEU A 45 2.46 -18.42 6.47
C LEU A 45 1.39 -19.42 5.98
N LEU A 46 1.70 -20.24 4.98
CA LEU A 46 0.78 -21.29 4.52
C LEU A 46 0.49 -22.33 5.61
N LYS A 47 1.51 -22.76 6.37
CA LYS A 47 1.30 -23.71 7.48
C LYS A 47 0.46 -23.09 8.60
N GLU A 48 0.67 -21.82 8.93
CA GLU A 48 -0.06 -21.12 9.98
C GLU A 48 -1.52 -20.88 9.59
N LEU A 49 -1.77 -20.39 8.38
CA LEU A 49 -3.13 -20.07 7.92
C LEU A 49 -3.97 -21.30 7.56
N LEU A 50 -3.34 -22.37 7.04
CA LEU A 50 -4.03 -23.52 6.45
C LEU A 50 -3.80 -24.83 7.21
N GLY A 51 -2.95 -24.81 8.22
CA GLY A 51 -2.48 -26.02 8.90
C GLY A 51 -1.43 -26.79 8.09
N GLN A 52 -0.79 -27.76 8.74
CA GLN A 52 0.38 -28.46 8.20
C GLN A 52 0.11 -29.18 6.87
N SER A 53 -0.94 -30.02 6.83
CA SER A 53 -1.23 -30.88 5.67
C SER A 53 -1.73 -30.07 4.47
N PHE A 54 -2.69 -29.16 4.68
CA PHE A 54 -3.23 -28.35 3.60
C PHE A 54 -2.25 -27.25 3.16
N GLY A 55 -1.45 -26.70 4.09
CA GLY A 55 -0.34 -25.79 3.77
C GLY A 55 0.70 -26.42 2.83
N LYS A 56 1.14 -27.66 3.09
CA LYS A 56 2.04 -28.40 2.18
C LYS A 56 1.42 -28.62 0.80
N PHE A 57 0.15 -29.00 0.74
CA PHE A 57 -0.57 -29.15 -0.52
C PHE A 57 -0.60 -27.82 -1.29
N MET A 58 -0.99 -26.74 -0.63
CA MET A 58 -1.04 -25.42 -1.25
C MET A 58 0.34 -24.91 -1.69
N ALA A 59 1.40 -25.19 -0.94
CA ALA A 59 2.77 -24.88 -1.35
C ALA A 59 3.13 -25.58 -2.68
N SER A 60 2.76 -26.85 -2.84
CA SER A 60 2.99 -27.61 -4.09
C SER A 60 2.16 -27.11 -5.28
N VAL A 61 0.95 -26.59 -5.02
CA VAL A 61 0.07 -26.06 -6.07
C VAL A 61 0.38 -24.58 -6.39
N SER A 62 1.00 -23.86 -5.46
CA SER A 62 1.27 -22.42 -5.58
C SER A 62 1.99 -21.99 -6.86
N PRO A 63 2.97 -22.73 -7.43
CA PRO A 63 3.63 -22.33 -8.69
C PRO A 63 2.67 -22.34 -9.90
N ARG A 64 1.54 -23.05 -9.79
CA ARG A 64 0.53 -23.12 -10.86
C ARG A 64 -0.51 -22.01 -10.74
N ILE A 65 -0.79 -21.55 -9.52
CA ILE A 65 -1.84 -20.56 -9.24
C ILE A 65 -1.26 -19.14 -9.22
N LEU A 66 -0.18 -18.94 -8.47
CA LEU A 66 0.45 -17.65 -8.22
C LEU A 66 1.54 -17.38 -9.26
N ARG A 67 1.16 -17.33 -10.54
CA ARG A 67 2.15 -17.22 -11.63
C ARG A 67 2.63 -15.81 -11.90
N ARG A 68 1.76 -14.82 -11.70
CA ARG A 68 2.00 -13.43 -12.08
C ARG A 68 1.09 -12.48 -11.32
N VAL A 69 1.51 -11.22 -11.22
CA VAL A 69 0.61 -10.11 -10.90
C VAL A 69 -0.08 -9.61 -12.17
N TYR A 70 -1.11 -8.78 -12.03
CA TYR A 70 -1.93 -8.35 -13.16
C TYR A 70 -1.20 -7.41 -14.12
N MET A 71 -0.54 -6.38 -13.57
CA MET A 71 0.10 -5.36 -14.39
C MET A 71 1.36 -5.92 -15.06
N PRO A 72 1.52 -5.75 -16.40
CA PRO A 72 2.69 -6.25 -17.12
C PRO A 72 4.00 -5.68 -16.58
N GLU A 73 4.03 -4.37 -16.32
CA GLU A 73 5.21 -3.66 -15.81
C GLU A 73 5.62 -4.16 -14.42
N GLU A 74 4.68 -4.18 -13.47
CA GLU A 74 4.92 -4.73 -12.11
C GLU A 74 5.34 -6.21 -12.17
N ASN A 75 4.77 -7.00 -13.08
CA ASN A 75 5.14 -8.40 -13.24
C ASN A 75 6.56 -8.56 -13.80
N ALA A 76 6.97 -7.71 -14.74
CA ALA A 76 8.30 -7.67 -15.29
C ALA A 76 9.34 -7.27 -14.22
N GLU A 77 9.04 -6.27 -13.39
CA GLU A 77 9.84 -5.93 -12.21
C GLU A 77 10.04 -7.16 -11.30
N LEU A 78 8.96 -7.89 -10.99
CA LEU A 78 9.03 -9.11 -10.18
C LEU A 78 9.83 -10.24 -10.84
N VAL A 79 9.78 -10.38 -12.18
CA VAL A 79 10.61 -11.35 -12.91
C VAL A 79 12.09 -11.00 -12.77
N GLY A 80 12.44 -9.71 -12.88
CA GLY A 80 13.80 -9.20 -12.65
C GLY A 80 14.29 -9.51 -11.24
N ILE A 81 13.49 -9.13 -10.25
CA ILE A 81 13.77 -9.39 -8.82
C ILE A 81 13.89 -10.89 -8.55
N SER A 82 12.99 -11.72 -9.08
CA SER A 82 13.00 -13.18 -8.91
C SER A 82 14.34 -13.78 -9.36
N LYS A 83 14.81 -13.40 -10.56
CA LYS A 83 16.09 -13.87 -11.11
C LYS A 83 17.27 -13.34 -10.30
N ALA A 84 17.23 -12.07 -9.90
CA ALA A 84 18.32 -11.45 -9.18
C ALA A 84 18.43 -11.96 -7.72
N MET A 85 17.32 -12.25 -7.06
CA MET A 85 17.32 -12.73 -5.67
C MET A 85 17.38 -14.26 -5.55
N ASP A 86 17.25 -15.00 -6.66
CA ASP A 86 17.04 -16.46 -6.67
C ASP A 86 15.84 -16.88 -5.80
N VAL A 87 14.75 -16.12 -5.89
CA VAL A 87 13.50 -16.38 -5.16
C VAL A 87 12.45 -16.84 -6.16
N PRO A 88 11.70 -17.92 -5.87
CA PRO A 88 10.71 -18.41 -6.82
C PRO A 88 9.57 -17.41 -7.01
N MET A 89 9.18 -17.20 -8.27
CA MET A 89 8.16 -16.20 -8.67
C MET A 89 6.86 -16.31 -7.87
N HIS A 90 6.39 -17.52 -7.56
CA HIS A 90 5.13 -17.70 -6.83
C HIS A 90 5.17 -17.15 -5.40
N ALA A 91 6.33 -17.17 -4.74
CA ALA A 91 6.50 -16.59 -3.42
C ALA A 91 6.45 -15.05 -3.50
N LEU A 92 7.09 -14.45 -4.51
CA LEU A 92 7.00 -13.01 -4.76
C LEU A 92 5.59 -12.56 -5.14
N VAL A 93 4.90 -13.33 -5.99
CA VAL A 93 3.50 -13.05 -6.34
C VAL A 93 2.61 -13.15 -5.11
N ALA A 94 2.77 -14.20 -4.28
CA ALA A 94 2.05 -14.33 -3.01
C ALA A 94 2.28 -13.12 -2.11
N PHE A 95 3.54 -12.71 -1.97
CA PHE A 95 3.92 -11.54 -1.19
C PHE A 95 3.21 -10.27 -1.68
N ASN A 96 3.08 -10.07 -2.99
CA ASN A 96 2.42 -8.88 -3.54
C ASN A 96 0.88 -8.91 -3.45
N VAL A 97 0.26 -10.08 -3.33
CA VAL A 97 -1.22 -10.23 -3.33
C VAL A 97 -1.82 -10.61 -1.98
N LEU A 98 -1.01 -10.97 -0.98
CA LEU A 98 -1.47 -11.39 0.34
C LEU A 98 -1.00 -10.47 1.48
N LEU A 99 0.03 -9.66 1.27
CA LEU A 99 0.56 -8.80 2.33
C LEU A 99 -0.48 -7.77 2.79
N ASP A 100 -1.37 -7.31 1.91
CA ASP A 100 -2.44 -6.37 2.24
C ASP A 100 -3.47 -6.92 3.26
N ILE A 101 -3.60 -8.25 3.38
CA ILE A 101 -4.57 -8.90 4.27
C ILE A 101 -3.99 -9.37 5.61
N LEU A 102 -2.72 -9.07 5.89
CA LEU A 102 -1.98 -9.63 7.03
C LEU A 102 -1.31 -8.55 7.92
N LEU A 103 -1.46 -7.26 7.58
CA LEU A 103 -0.82 -6.13 8.27
C LEU A 103 -1.75 -5.48 9.31
N GLY A 104 -1.34 -5.41 10.57
CA GLY A 104 -1.91 -4.47 11.54
C GLY A 104 -1.37 -3.08 11.28
N CYS A 105 -2.17 -2.02 11.40
CA CYS A 105 -1.73 -0.67 11.06
C CYS A 105 -2.43 0.38 11.92
N THR A 106 -1.69 1.44 12.27
CA THR A 106 -2.24 2.70 12.79
C THR A 106 -1.81 3.82 11.87
N SER A 107 -2.75 4.56 11.30
CA SER A 107 -2.46 5.60 10.32
C SER A 107 -3.31 6.84 10.60
N GLY A 108 -2.85 8.02 10.19
CA GLY A 108 -3.64 9.23 10.37
C GLY A 108 -2.95 10.50 9.91
N GLY A 109 -3.71 11.60 10.00
CA GLY A 109 -3.24 12.94 9.71
C GLY A 109 -3.46 13.85 10.90
N VAL A 110 -2.53 14.78 11.12
CA VAL A 110 -2.66 15.86 12.10
C VAL A 110 -2.19 17.20 11.54
N ARG A 111 -2.98 18.26 11.74
CA ARG A 111 -2.60 19.64 11.44
C ARG A 111 -1.73 20.15 12.56
N THR A 112 -0.56 20.66 12.20
CA THR A 112 0.42 21.22 13.14
C THR A 112 0.72 22.66 12.79
N LEU A 113 1.04 23.46 13.80
CA LEU A 113 1.60 24.79 13.57
C LEU A 113 3.02 24.65 13.03
N ASN A 114 3.32 25.41 12.00
CA ASN A 114 4.65 25.44 11.41
C ASN A 114 5.48 26.50 12.14
N LEU A 115 6.14 26.07 13.22
CA LEU A 115 6.91 26.97 14.08
C LEU A 115 8.26 27.41 13.47
N ALA A 116 8.62 26.87 12.30
CA ALA A 116 9.89 27.16 11.62
C ALA A 116 9.84 28.41 10.74
N ASP A 117 8.66 28.77 10.22
CA ASP A 117 8.46 29.90 9.32
C ASP A 117 7.91 31.09 10.11
N ALA A 118 8.81 31.93 10.63
CA ALA A 118 8.60 33.22 11.29
C ALA A 118 7.43 33.34 12.31
N PRO A 119 7.67 33.73 13.57
CA PRO A 119 6.64 33.78 14.63
C PRO A 119 5.41 34.66 14.34
N ASP A 120 5.47 35.56 13.36
CA ASP A 120 4.37 36.45 12.95
C ASP A 120 3.45 35.87 11.85
N GLN A 121 3.85 34.80 11.17
CA GLN A 121 3.00 34.08 10.21
C GLN A 121 2.62 32.72 10.80
N GLN A 122 1.42 32.63 11.36
CA GLN A 122 0.85 31.39 11.89
C GLN A 122 0.48 30.43 10.73
N SER A 123 1.48 29.94 10.00
CA SER A 123 1.30 28.94 8.96
C SER A 123 1.10 27.56 9.61
N SER A 124 0.26 26.72 9.00
CA SER A 124 -0.02 25.37 9.50
C SER A 124 0.24 24.35 8.39
N ARG A 125 0.64 23.14 8.77
CA ARG A 125 0.94 22.04 7.85
C ARG A 125 0.26 20.75 8.28
N MET A 126 -0.16 19.96 7.30
CA MET A 126 -0.61 18.60 7.53
C MET A 126 0.57 17.63 7.64
N LEU A 127 0.57 16.80 8.69
CA LEU A 127 1.48 15.69 8.85
C LEU A 127 0.72 14.38 8.71
N HIS A 128 1.19 13.48 7.85
CA HIS A 128 0.71 12.10 7.76
C HIS A 128 1.65 11.19 8.55
N PHE A 129 1.09 10.37 9.43
CA PHE A 129 1.83 9.36 10.18
C PHE A 129 1.24 7.98 9.97
N ARG A 130 2.09 6.96 10.11
CA ARG A 130 1.69 5.57 10.06
C ARG A 130 2.64 4.66 10.83
N THR A 131 2.08 3.64 11.48
CA THR A 131 2.76 2.41 11.87
C THR A 131 2.27 1.24 11.02
N LEU A 132 3.17 0.28 10.80
CA LEU A 132 2.87 -0.95 10.11
C LEU A 132 3.41 -2.09 10.96
N ASP A 133 2.48 -2.89 11.46
CA ASP A 133 2.71 -3.96 12.41
C ASP A 133 2.57 -5.30 11.71
N TRP A 134 3.61 -6.11 11.79
CA TRP A 134 3.65 -7.46 11.24
C TRP A 134 4.35 -8.40 12.21
N GLY A 135 3.82 -9.62 12.36
CA GLY A 135 4.28 -10.61 13.34
C GLY A 135 5.56 -11.37 12.97
N MET A 136 6.19 -11.06 11.82
CA MET A 136 7.39 -11.72 11.33
C MET A 136 8.56 -10.74 11.22
N ASP A 137 9.51 -10.85 12.16
CA ASP A 137 10.68 -9.97 12.26
C ASP A 137 11.58 -10.00 11.01
N LEU A 138 11.55 -11.10 10.24
CA LEU A 138 12.36 -11.27 9.03
C LEU A 138 12.10 -10.19 7.97
N LEU A 139 10.86 -9.67 7.88
CA LEU A 139 10.55 -8.61 6.92
C LEU A 139 11.29 -7.30 7.23
N ARG A 140 11.72 -7.07 8.48
CA ARG A 140 12.49 -5.88 8.85
C ARG A 140 13.82 -5.78 8.11
N GLN A 141 14.41 -6.91 7.73
CA GLN A 141 15.71 -6.98 7.05
C GLN A 141 15.64 -6.54 5.58
N ILE A 142 14.44 -6.50 4.99
CA ILE A 142 14.22 -6.12 3.60
C ILE A 142 13.45 -4.81 3.44
N ILE A 143 13.32 -4.04 4.52
CA ILE A 143 12.72 -2.70 4.45
C ILE A 143 13.67 -1.80 3.67
N VAL A 144 13.12 -1.10 2.68
CA VAL A 144 13.82 -0.16 1.81
C VAL A 144 13.00 1.10 1.63
N GLU A 145 13.70 2.22 1.47
CA GLU A 145 13.12 3.45 0.95
C GLU A 145 13.45 3.54 -0.55
N LEU A 146 12.43 3.69 -1.41
CA LEU A 146 12.60 3.73 -2.86
C LEU A 146 12.14 5.08 -3.41
N ASP A 147 13.07 5.82 -3.99
CA ASP A 147 12.81 7.03 -4.75
C ASP A 147 12.61 6.70 -6.22
N PHE A 148 11.46 7.08 -6.77
CA PHE A 148 11.16 6.90 -8.19
C PHE A 148 11.55 8.14 -8.98
N VAL A 149 12.27 7.95 -10.08
CA VAL A 149 12.64 9.00 -11.03
C VAL A 149 12.22 8.60 -12.44
N ARG A 150 11.84 9.55 -13.30
CA ARG A 150 11.46 9.27 -14.70
C ARG A 150 12.65 9.18 -15.67
N LYS A 151 13.82 9.66 -15.25
CA LYS A 151 15.07 9.65 -16.03
C LYS A 151 16.27 9.62 -15.08
N PRO A 152 17.43 9.10 -15.52
CA PRO A 152 18.65 9.13 -14.71
C PRO A 152 18.99 10.56 -14.26
N GLY A 153 19.20 10.75 -12.96
CA GLY A 153 19.51 12.06 -12.36
C GLY A 153 18.35 13.08 -12.41
N GLY A 154 17.13 12.67 -12.75
CA GLY A 154 15.94 13.51 -12.69
C GLY A 154 15.43 13.73 -11.25
N PRO A 155 14.42 14.61 -11.08
CA PRO A 155 13.79 14.81 -9.78
C PRO A 155 13.05 13.55 -9.33
N VAL A 156 13.01 13.34 -8.01
CA VAL A 156 12.20 12.29 -7.38
C VAL A 156 10.73 12.67 -7.52
N ILE A 157 9.95 11.81 -8.18
CA ILE A 157 8.51 12.03 -8.38
C ILE A 157 7.68 11.44 -7.24
N ALA A 158 8.19 10.38 -6.62
CA ALA A 158 7.55 9.71 -5.50
C ALA A 158 8.58 8.94 -4.68
N THR A 159 8.31 8.75 -3.40
CA THR A 159 9.09 7.92 -2.48
C THR A 159 8.16 6.90 -1.82
N THR A 160 8.61 5.66 -1.66
CA THR A 160 7.90 4.65 -0.88
C THR A 160 8.80 4.08 0.21
N VAL A 161 8.19 3.73 1.34
CA VAL A 161 8.80 2.81 2.31
C VAL A 161 8.13 1.46 2.11
N THR A 162 8.89 0.48 1.66
CA THR A 162 8.38 -0.82 1.23
C THR A 162 9.34 -1.95 1.60
N TYR A 163 9.00 -3.16 1.18
CA TYR A 163 9.87 -4.33 1.27
C TYR A 163 10.45 -4.65 -0.10
N LEU A 164 11.74 -5.01 -0.18
CA LEU A 164 12.33 -5.50 -1.42
C LEU A 164 11.56 -6.72 -1.93
N GLY A 165 11.10 -6.67 -3.18
CA GLY A 165 10.21 -7.69 -3.75
C GLY A 165 8.71 -7.39 -3.62
N TYR A 166 8.33 -6.29 -2.97
CA TYR A 166 6.97 -5.75 -2.98
C TYR A 166 6.88 -4.53 -3.91
N VAL A 167 6.25 -4.71 -5.07
CA VAL A 167 6.14 -3.68 -6.11
C VAL A 167 4.85 -2.86 -5.99
N GLY A 168 3.85 -3.31 -5.22
CA GLY A 168 2.70 -2.47 -4.87
C GLY A 168 3.07 -1.30 -3.94
N VAL A 169 2.09 -0.46 -3.60
CA VAL A 169 2.27 0.59 -2.58
C VAL A 169 1.51 0.25 -1.31
N LEU A 170 2.24 0.20 -0.20
CA LEU A 170 1.67 0.21 1.15
C LEU A 170 1.73 1.60 1.76
N THR A 171 2.89 2.23 1.68
CA THR A 171 3.17 3.58 2.16
C THR A 171 3.91 4.33 1.06
N GLY A 172 3.38 5.46 0.63
CA GLY A 172 3.96 6.25 -0.45
C GLY A 172 3.68 7.73 -0.30
N VAL A 173 4.60 8.54 -0.80
CA VAL A 173 4.46 10.00 -0.85
C VAL A 173 4.93 10.52 -2.20
N ARG A 174 4.21 11.49 -2.72
CA ARG A 174 4.61 12.34 -3.84
C ARG A 174 4.27 13.79 -3.49
N LYS A 175 4.70 14.74 -4.31
CA LYS A 175 4.35 16.16 -4.10
C LYS A 175 2.82 16.31 -3.99
N GLY A 176 2.35 16.93 -2.90
CA GLY A 176 0.93 17.20 -2.64
C GLY A 176 0.10 16.00 -2.16
N LEU A 177 0.64 14.79 -2.11
CA LEU A 177 -0.13 13.60 -1.73
C LEU A 177 0.73 12.54 -1.03
N SER A 178 0.27 12.09 0.13
CA SER A 178 0.79 10.88 0.77
C SER A 178 -0.34 9.86 1.00
N MET A 179 -0.01 8.58 1.00
CA MET A 179 -0.98 7.50 1.10
C MET A 179 -0.49 6.32 1.94
N GLY A 180 -1.45 5.66 2.59
CA GLY A 180 -1.25 4.46 3.40
C GLY A 180 -2.38 3.46 3.22
N LEU A 181 -2.05 2.17 3.13
CA LEU A 181 -2.98 1.04 3.09
C LEU A 181 -2.99 0.25 4.41
N ASN A 182 -4.10 0.23 5.13
CA ASN A 182 -4.30 -0.63 6.30
C ASN A 182 -5.20 -1.83 5.95
N PHE A 183 -4.96 -2.97 6.60
CA PHE A 183 -5.82 -4.15 6.48
C PHE A 183 -7.23 -3.86 7.00
N ARG A 184 -8.23 -4.31 6.25
CA ARG A 184 -9.64 -4.33 6.65
C ARG A 184 -10.18 -5.76 6.68
N PRO A 185 -10.49 -6.34 7.85
CA PRO A 185 -10.98 -7.71 7.96
C PRO A 185 -12.43 -7.88 7.50
N TYR A 186 -13.19 -6.79 7.47
CA TYR A 186 -14.61 -6.78 7.14
C TYR A 186 -14.84 -6.45 5.67
N HIS A 187 -15.82 -7.11 5.06
CA HIS A 187 -16.35 -6.75 3.74
C HIS A 187 -17.87 -6.78 3.79
N CYS A 188 -18.52 -6.11 2.85
CA CYS A 188 -19.97 -6.02 2.75
C CYS A 188 -20.54 -7.41 2.46
N ARG A 189 -21.35 -7.90 3.41
CA ARG A 189 -21.90 -9.26 3.40
C ARG A 189 -23.43 -9.26 3.37
N ASP A 190 -24.06 -8.15 3.02
CA ASP A 190 -25.51 -7.97 3.09
C ASP A 190 -26.24 -8.95 2.17
N THR A 191 -25.66 -9.24 0.99
CA THR A 191 -26.23 -10.17 0.02
C THR A 191 -25.25 -11.28 -0.37
N LEU A 192 -25.78 -12.44 -0.77
CA LEU A 192 -24.98 -13.54 -1.32
C LEU A 192 -24.21 -13.12 -2.58
N ARG A 193 -24.80 -12.26 -3.41
CA ARG A 193 -24.16 -11.73 -4.63
C ARG A 193 -22.91 -10.91 -4.30
N GLN A 194 -22.94 -10.07 -3.27
CA GLN A 194 -21.77 -9.30 -2.83
C GLN A 194 -20.67 -10.22 -2.30
N ARG A 195 -21.02 -11.19 -1.45
CA ARG A 195 -20.07 -12.20 -0.93
C ARG A 195 -19.38 -12.94 -2.06
N LEU A 196 -20.15 -13.43 -3.03
CA LEU A 196 -19.62 -14.15 -4.18
C LEU A 196 -18.77 -13.23 -5.07
N SER A 197 -19.22 -12.01 -5.35
CA SER A 197 -18.47 -11.03 -6.14
C SER A 197 -17.11 -10.72 -5.52
N PHE A 198 -17.07 -10.52 -4.20
CA PHE A 198 -15.84 -10.28 -3.44
C PHE A 198 -14.89 -11.48 -3.51
N ARG A 199 -15.37 -12.71 -3.28
CA ARG A 199 -14.53 -13.92 -3.38
C ARG A 199 -14.02 -14.16 -4.80
N ILE A 200 -14.86 -13.94 -5.82
CA ILE A 200 -14.43 -14.00 -7.22
C ILE A 200 -13.36 -12.94 -7.50
N HIS A 201 -13.46 -11.74 -6.92
CA HIS A 201 -12.42 -10.73 -7.03
C HIS A 201 -11.10 -11.23 -6.43
N GLN A 202 -11.10 -11.73 -5.19
CA GLN A 202 -9.90 -12.28 -4.55
C GLN A 202 -9.25 -13.40 -5.37
N VAL A 203 -10.04 -14.36 -5.85
CA VAL A 203 -9.54 -15.44 -6.72
C VAL A 203 -8.91 -14.89 -7.99
N LYS A 204 -9.52 -13.89 -8.62
CA LYS A 204 -8.96 -13.26 -9.82
C LYS A 204 -7.69 -12.46 -9.55
N VAL A 205 -7.53 -11.86 -8.37
CA VAL A 205 -6.28 -11.21 -7.97
C VAL A 205 -5.17 -12.25 -7.80
N ILE A 206 -5.45 -13.34 -7.06
CA ILE A 206 -4.53 -14.46 -6.85
C ILE A 206 -4.06 -15.08 -8.19
N LEU A 207 -4.96 -15.20 -9.16
CA LEU A 207 -4.65 -15.73 -10.50
C LEU A 207 -3.97 -14.71 -11.44
N GLY A 208 -3.68 -13.49 -10.98
CA GLY A 208 -3.10 -12.43 -11.81
C GLY A 208 -4.04 -11.91 -12.90
N GLN A 209 -5.35 -12.13 -12.75
CA GLN A 209 -6.40 -11.71 -13.68
C GLN A 209 -7.06 -10.38 -13.29
N ARG A 210 -6.73 -9.82 -12.11
CA ARG A 210 -7.14 -8.49 -11.65
C ARG A 210 -6.06 -7.84 -10.80
N ARG A 211 -5.99 -6.50 -10.82
CA ARG A 211 -5.09 -5.71 -9.96
C ARG A 211 -5.45 -5.90 -8.49
N SER A 212 -4.42 -5.98 -7.64
CA SER A 212 -4.56 -5.80 -6.19
C SER A 212 -4.80 -4.31 -5.88
N ILE A 213 -5.31 -4.01 -4.69
CA ILE A 213 -5.49 -2.62 -4.28
C ILE A 213 -4.14 -1.88 -4.13
N SER A 214 -3.08 -2.56 -3.71
CA SER A 214 -1.73 -1.99 -3.65
C SER A 214 -1.15 -1.63 -5.02
N SER A 215 -1.46 -2.40 -6.07
CA SER A 215 -1.14 -2.08 -7.46
C SER A 215 -1.93 -0.86 -7.96
N VAL A 216 -3.19 -0.71 -7.53
CA VAL A 216 -3.98 0.50 -7.84
C VAL A 216 -3.36 1.74 -7.18
N LEU A 217 -2.94 1.64 -5.92
CA LEU A 217 -2.23 2.73 -5.23
C LEU A 217 -0.91 3.09 -5.91
N ARG A 218 -0.17 2.10 -6.43
CA ARG A 218 1.03 2.37 -7.24
C ARG A 218 0.72 3.24 -8.46
N GLY A 219 -0.40 2.99 -9.13
CA GLY A 219 -0.88 3.85 -10.22
C GLY A 219 -1.07 5.29 -9.76
N PHE A 220 -1.86 5.54 -8.72
CA PHE A 220 -2.06 6.90 -8.19
C PHE A 220 -0.75 7.59 -7.76
N LEU A 221 0.22 6.82 -7.29
CA LEU A 221 1.51 7.36 -6.87
C LEU A 221 2.43 7.72 -8.05
N LEU A 222 2.48 6.92 -9.11
CA LEU A 222 3.47 7.04 -10.19
C LEU A 222 2.92 7.60 -11.51
N ASP A 223 1.60 7.55 -11.72
CA ASP A 223 0.98 8.10 -12.92
C ASP A 223 1.24 9.62 -12.99
N PRO A 224 1.46 10.19 -14.18
CA PRO A 224 1.67 11.63 -14.34
C PRO A 224 0.53 12.42 -13.72
N THR A 225 0.85 13.47 -12.96
CA THR A 225 -0.16 14.47 -12.60
C THR A 225 -0.40 15.40 -13.78
N PRO A 226 -1.57 16.06 -13.83
CA PRO A 226 -1.84 17.10 -14.82
C PRO A 226 -0.75 18.19 -14.88
N GLU A 227 -0.08 18.46 -13.75
CA GLU A 227 1.07 19.39 -13.66
C GLU A 227 2.32 18.90 -14.43
N GLU A 228 2.55 17.59 -14.51
CA GLU A 228 3.71 17.02 -15.22
C GLU A 228 3.50 17.01 -16.75
N ASP A 229 2.27 16.78 -17.20
CA ASP A 229 1.88 16.74 -18.62
C ASP A 229 1.78 18.14 -19.24
N SER A 230 1.56 19.18 -18.43
CA SER A 230 1.44 20.58 -18.87
C SER A 230 2.79 21.31 -19.02
N SER A 231 3.89 20.57 -19.14
CA SER A 231 5.26 21.07 -19.32
C SER A 231 5.54 21.78 -20.67
N SER A 232 4.56 22.51 -21.20
CA SER A 232 4.76 23.66 -22.08
C SER A 232 4.76 24.97 -21.27
N HIS A 233 5.95 25.39 -20.83
CA HIS A 233 6.38 26.79 -20.64
C HIS A 233 5.58 27.81 -19.80
N GLN A 234 4.77 27.45 -18.80
CA GLN A 234 4.26 28.43 -17.83
C GLN A 234 4.34 27.89 -16.39
N GLU A 235 5.14 28.56 -15.54
CA GLU A 235 5.07 28.38 -14.09
C GLU A 235 3.68 28.83 -13.62
N PRO A 236 2.93 28.02 -12.86
CA PRO A 236 1.66 28.46 -12.29
C PRO A 236 1.93 29.52 -11.22
N ASP A 237 1.63 30.77 -11.55
CA ASP A 237 1.95 31.98 -10.77
C ASP A 237 1.11 32.15 -9.47
N THR A 238 0.43 31.12 -8.97
CA THR A 238 -0.38 31.22 -7.73
C THR A 238 -0.52 29.89 -6.97
N ASP A 239 -0.29 29.96 -5.65
CA ASP A 239 -0.50 28.86 -4.68
C ASP A 239 -1.96 28.31 -4.72
N ALA A 240 -2.92 29.18 -5.03
CA ALA A 240 -4.33 28.81 -5.20
C ALA A 240 -4.55 27.82 -6.35
N THR A 241 -3.82 27.95 -7.46
CA THR A 241 -3.99 27.09 -8.64
C THR A 241 -3.46 25.67 -8.38
N VAL A 242 -2.39 25.55 -7.60
CA VAL A 242 -1.79 24.27 -7.22
C VAL A 242 -2.71 23.51 -6.25
N SER A 243 -3.29 24.21 -5.26
CA SER A 243 -4.25 23.61 -4.33
C SER A 243 -5.51 23.11 -5.06
N GLU A 244 -6.06 23.89 -6.01
CA GLU A 244 -7.20 23.47 -6.84
C GLU A 244 -6.91 22.22 -7.68
N ILE A 245 -5.71 22.11 -8.28
CA ILE A 245 -5.30 20.94 -9.05
C ILE A 245 -5.18 19.71 -8.14
N GLN A 246 -4.56 19.84 -6.96
CA GLN A 246 -4.43 18.75 -6.00
C GLN A 246 -5.79 18.26 -5.49
N ASP A 247 -6.70 19.17 -5.19
CA ASP A 247 -8.07 18.84 -4.80
C ASP A 247 -8.80 18.07 -5.90
N SER A 248 -8.68 18.52 -7.16
CA SER A 248 -9.29 17.85 -8.31
C SER A 248 -8.76 16.42 -8.47
N HIS A 249 -7.44 16.23 -8.35
CA HIS A 249 -6.80 14.92 -8.42
C HIS A 249 -7.27 14.00 -7.28
N MET A 250 -7.38 14.52 -6.06
CA MET A 250 -7.90 13.76 -4.93
C MET A 250 -9.35 13.33 -5.16
N GLN A 251 -10.21 14.20 -5.71
CA GLN A 251 -11.58 13.82 -6.06
C GLN A 251 -11.64 12.72 -7.12
N ASP A 252 -10.77 12.74 -8.11
CA ASP A 252 -10.68 11.67 -9.13
C ASP A 252 -10.24 10.33 -8.53
N ILE A 253 -9.29 10.35 -7.58
CA ILE A 253 -8.89 9.17 -6.81
C ILE A 253 -10.10 8.63 -6.04
N LEU A 254 -10.82 9.48 -5.28
CA LEU A 254 -11.98 9.06 -4.50
C LEU A 254 -13.11 8.51 -5.38
N LYS A 255 -13.37 9.14 -6.51
CA LYS A 255 -14.35 8.68 -7.51
C LYS A 255 -13.98 7.31 -8.08
N THR A 256 -12.71 7.13 -8.43
CA THR A 256 -12.18 5.83 -8.91
C THR A 256 -12.33 4.75 -7.85
N LEU A 257 -11.99 5.06 -6.59
CA LEU A 257 -12.11 4.12 -5.47
C LEU A 257 -13.58 3.76 -5.16
N SER A 258 -14.51 4.70 -5.30
CA SER A 258 -15.93 4.47 -4.98
C SER A 258 -16.59 3.41 -5.86
N THR A 259 -16.14 3.27 -7.11
CA THR A 259 -16.76 2.38 -8.10
C THR A 259 -15.90 1.15 -8.45
N SER A 260 -14.59 1.21 -8.18
CA SER A 260 -13.66 0.14 -8.53
C SER A 260 -13.86 -1.13 -7.71
N ARG A 261 -13.58 -2.28 -8.35
CA ARG A 261 -13.48 -3.57 -7.67
C ARG A 261 -12.14 -3.64 -6.94
N SER A 262 -12.16 -4.03 -5.67
CA SER A 262 -10.95 -4.22 -4.87
C SER A 262 -11.19 -5.22 -3.75
N THR A 263 -10.11 -5.64 -3.10
CA THR A 263 -10.16 -6.17 -1.74
C THR A 263 -10.64 -5.08 -0.77
N ALA A 264 -11.09 -5.49 0.41
CA ALA A 264 -11.43 -4.55 1.46
C ALA A 264 -10.14 -4.02 2.09
N ALA A 265 -10.06 -2.71 2.30
CA ALA A 265 -8.90 -2.05 2.91
C ALA A 265 -9.35 -0.74 3.56
N TYR A 266 -8.56 -0.20 4.50
CA TYR A 266 -8.66 1.21 4.83
C TYR A 266 -7.53 1.93 4.10
N LEU A 267 -7.87 2.95 3.33
CA LEU A 267 -6.89 3.76 2.62
C LEU A 267 -6.86 5.13 3.28
N VAL A 268 -5.68 5.57 3.69
CA VAL A 268 -5.47 6.89 4.27
C VAL A 268 -4.75 7.73 3.24
N PHE A 269 -5.32 8.85 2.83
CA PHE A 269 -4.69 9.84 1.97
C PHE A 269 -4.52 11.13 2.75
N CYS A 270 -3.44 11.87 2.48
CA CYS A 270 -3.21 13.16 3.12
C CYS A 270 -2.64 14.14 2.10
N THR A 271 -3.32 15.26 1.95
CA THR A 271 -2.93 16.45 1.17
C THR A 271 -2.44 17.54 2.15
N PRO A 272 -1.91 18.68 1.67
CA PRO A 272 -1.57 19.81 2.53
C PRO A 272 -2.75 20.34 3.38
N GLU A 273 -3.98 20.15 2.90
CA GLU A 273 -5.20 20.70 3.46
C GLU A 273 -5.96 19.68 4.33
N ARG A 274 -6.02 18.41 3.92
CA ARG A 274 -6.92 17.44 4.55
C ARG A 274 -6.33 16.03 4.58
N VAL A 275 -6.80 15.26 5.55
CA VAL A 275 -6.63 13.81 5.61
C VAL A 275 -7.96 13.13 5.28
N TYR A 276 -7.91 12.07 4.48
CA TYR A 276 -9.03 11.25 4.07
C TYR A 276 -8.82 9.81 4.52
N VAL A 277 -9.85 9.20 5.10
CA VAL A 277 -9.91 7.76 5.41
C VAL A 277 -11.01 7.14 4.56
N VAL A 278 -10.62 6.23 3.69
CA VAL A 278 -11.51 5.50 2.78
C VAL A 278 -11.65 4.06 3.29
N GLU A 279 -12.82 3.73 3.83
CA GLU A 279 -13.22 2.35 4.13
C GLU A 279 -13.66 1.69 2.82
N LYS A 280 -12.72 1.00 2.18
CA LYS A 280 -12.88 0.42 0.85
C LYS A 280 -13.49 -0.98 0.92
N ASP A 281 -14.37 -1.29 -0.03
CA ASP A 281 -14.99 -2.61 -0.24
C ASP A 281 -15.11 -2.95 -1.74
N ASP A 282 -15.66 -4.11 -2.12
CA ASP A 282 -15.92 -4.43 -3.54
C ASP A 282 -16.99 -3.49 -4.10
N ARG A 283 -16.56 -2.55 -4.96
CA ARG A 283 -17.40 -1.55 -5.66
C ARG A 283 -18.15 -0.58 -4.76
N LYS A 284 -17.68 -0.42 -3.52
CA LYS A 284 -18.18 0.58 -2.58
C LYS A 284 -17.00 1.17 -1.82
N SER A 285 -17.18 2.38 -1.34
CA SER A 285 -16.32 2.99 -0.33
C SER A 285 -17.14 3.89 0.56
N PHE A 286 -16.70 4.03 1.80
CA PHE A 286 -17.16 5.08 2.71
C PHE A 286 -15.97 5.99 3.01
N VAL A 287 -16.15 7.31 2.89
CA VAL A 287 -15.08 8.29 3.03
C VAL A 287 -15.36 9.16 4.25
N ARG A 288 -14.34 9.34 5.07
CA ARG A 288 -14.28 10.36 6.13
C ARG A 288 -13.10 11.27 5.84
N ASP A 289 -13.22 12.53 6.20
CA ASP A 289 -12.13 13.48 6.04
C ASP A 289 -12.09 14.49 7.18
N SER A 290 -10.93 15.10 7.38
CA SER A 290 -10.71 16.16 8.38
C SER A 290 -9.61 17.10 7.90
N ASP A 291 -9.74 18.37 8.22
CA ASP A 291 -8.69 19.38 8.08
C ASP A 291 -7.81 19.51 9.33
N ASN A 292 -8.09 18.77 10.40
CA ASN A 292 -7.39 18.90 11.67
C ASN A 292 -6.78 17.57 12.14
N PHE A 293 -7.60 16.57 12.45
CA PHE A 293 -7.13 15.29 12.95
C PHE A 293 -8.05 14.16 12.53
N LEU A 294 -7.46 13.10 11.97
CA LEU A 294 -8.18 11.88 11.64
C LEU A 294 -7.25 10.68 11.73
N THR A 295 -7.77 9.59 12.28
CA THR A 295 -7.04 8.32 12.40
C THR A 295 -7.83 7.15 11.85
N ALA A 296 -7.10 6.15 11.39
CA ALA A 296 -7.61 4.86 10.97
C ALA A 296 -6.74 3.74 11.56
N PHE A 297 -7.41 2.70 12.04
CA PHE A 297 -6.77 1.49 12.55
C PHE A 297 -7.13 0.32 11.62
N ASN A 298 -7.69 -0.75 12.18
CA ASN A 298 -8.14 -1.94 11.44
C ASN A 298 -9.65 -2.26 11.68
N HIS A 299 -10.45 -1.29 12.13
CA HIS A 299 -11.91 -1.42 12.38
C HIS A 299 -12.72 -0.32 11.67
N ASP A 300 -14.00 -0.59 11.42
CA ASP A 300 -14.89 0.34 10.71
C ASP A 300 -15.31 1.46 11.68
N CYS A 301 -15.56 2.67 11.18
CA CYS A 301 -16.02 3.78 12.03
C CYS A 301 -17.31 3.48 12.80
N GLN A 302 -18.14 2.57 12.29
CA GLN A 302 -19.37 2.15 12.96
C GLN A 302 -19.10 1.36 14.23
N ASP A 303 -17.96 0.67 14.31
CA ASP A 303 -17.59 -0.12 15.47
C ASP A 303 -17.29 0.79 16.67
N GLU A 304 -16.72 1.98 16.44
CA GLU A 304 -16.46 3.01 17.46
C GLU A 304 -17.76 3.53 18.08
N LYS A 305 -18.83 3.67 17.27
CA LYS A 305 -20.14 4.13 17.76
C LYS A 305 -20.84 3.08 18.62
N ARG A 306 -20.61 1.79 18.33
CA ARG A 306 -21.20 0.67 19.07
C ARG A 306 -20.56 0.45 20.44
N SER A 307 -19.27 0.77 20.61
CA SER A 307 -18.60 0.67 21.92
C SER A 307 -19.15 1.63 22.98
N HIS A 308 -19.85 2.71 22.57
CA HIS A 308 -20.51 3.64 23.49
C HIS A 308 -21.93 3.20 23.90
N GLN A 309 -22.45 2.11 23.32
CA GLN A 309 -23.68 1.48 23.75
C GLN A 309 -23.34 0.36 24.72
N THR A 310 -23.80 0.45 25.97
CA THR A 310 -23.64 -0.58 27.00
C THR A 310 -23.93 -1.97 26.39
N PRO A 311 -23.05 -2.97 26.58
CA PRO A 311 -23.16 -4.23 25.86
C PRO A 311 -24.44 -4.95 26.27
N THR A 312 -25.47 -4.91 25.42
CA THR A 312 -26.54 -5.89 25.49
C THR A 312 -25.96 -7.22 25.03
N SER A 313 -26.05 -8.20 25.92
CA SER A 313 -25.51 -9.54 25.78
C SER A 313 -26.05 -10.22 24.52
N ARG A 314 -25.30 -10.16 23.40
CA ARG A 314 -25.33 -11.10 22.26
C ARG A 314 -24.45 -10.59 21.12
N CYS A 315 -23.15 -10.84 21.20
CA CYS A 315 -22.31 -11.20 20.05
C CYS A 315 -20.89 -11.42 20.56
N ARG A 316 -20.52 -12.69 20.77
CA ARG A 316 -19.10 -13.06 20.87
C ARG A 316 -18.49 -13.01 19.46
N PRO A 317 -17.35 -12.36 19.25
CA PRO A 317 -16.59 -12.55 18.01
C PRO A 317 -16.12 -14.01 17.96
N SER A 318 -16.42 -14.71 16.86
CA SER A 318 -15.87 -16.04 16.60
C SER A 318 -14.41 -15.92 16.15
N LEU A 319 -13.53 -15.58 17.08
CA LEU A 319 -12.12 -15.91 16.96
C LEU A 319 -11.99 -17.41 17.24
N ARG A 320 -12.06 -18.21 16.19
CA ARG A 320 -11.35 -19.50 16.20
C ARG A 320 -10.02 -19.24 15.50
N LYS A 321 -8.96 -19.34 16.30
CA LYS A 321 -7.58 -19.55 15.86
C LYS A 321 -7.51 -20.74 14.92
#